data_AF-A0AA96TRJ8-F1
#
_entry.id   AF-A0AA96TRJ8-F1
#
_cell.length_a   1.000
_cell.length_b   1.000
_cell.length_c   1.000
_cell.angle_alpha   90.00
_cell.angle_beta   90.00
_cell.angle_gamma   90.00
#
_symmetry.space_group_name_H-M   'P 1'
#
loop_
_entity.id
_entity.type
_entity.pdbx_description
1 polymer ?
#
loop_
_entity_poly.entity_id
_entity_poly.type
_entity_poly.pdbx_seq_one_letter_code
_entity_poly.pdbx_strand_id
1 'polypeptide(L)'
;MTSTLAKATTEDLISLELRGRLTSQLIKEHAGMTGDEAVRIVDQAVAYLKTCTDNPGVHLRPSQRVDLGWHQFILNTVDYAEFCERVAGYFIHHVPDEFTLPRGGSAETVKALAPTVEAMRASGFKVDAELWMTKAGDCTQCHSGCTNCGQGDGKPNC
;
A
#
# COMPACT_ATOMS: atom_id res chain seq x y z
N MET A 1 -3.57 14.03 32.10
CA MET A 1 -3.24 14.76 30.87
C MET A 1 -3.12 13.74 29.76
N THR A 2 -4.18 13.54 28.98
CA THR A 2 -4.18 12.66 27.81
C THR A 2 -3.52 13.42 26.66
N SER A 3 -2.26 13.11 26.37
CA SER A 3 -1.55 13.65 25.22
C SER A 3 -2.14 13.03 23.97
N THR A 4 -2.96 13.80 23.24
CA THR A 4 -3.37 13.45 21.89
C THR A 4 -2.14 13.59 21.00
N LEU A 5 -1.41 12.49 20.77
CA LEU A 5 -0.35 12.44 19.76
C LEU A 5 -0.99 12.82 18.42
N ALA A 6 -0.44 13.84 17.76
CA ALA A 6 -0.79 14.15 16.38
C ALA A 6 -0.55 12.90 15.53
N LYS A 7 -1.56 12.50 14.75
CA LYS A 7 -1.47 11.30 13.89
C LYS A 7 -0.45 11.57 12.80
N ALA A 8 0.53 10.68 12.64
CA ALA A 8 1.58 10.81 11.63
C ALA A 8 0.94 10.98 10.24
N THR A 9 1.32 12.05 9.56
CA THR A 9 0.94 12.25 8.16
C THR A 9 1.83 11.38 7.28
N THR A 10 1.45 11.14 6.02
CA THR A 10 2.32 10.40 5.08
C THR A 10 3.66 11.12 4.87
N GLU A 11 3.70 12.43 5.09
CA GLU A 11 4.90 13.29 5.05
C GLU A 11 5.88 12.98 6.18
N ASP A 12 5.39 12.48 7.33
CA ASP A 12 6.25 12.07 8.44
C ASP A 12 6.81 10.65 8.25
N LEU A 13 6.18 9.84 7.40
CA LEU A 13 6.50 8.43 7.22
C LEU A 13 7.65 8.20 6.23
N ILE A 14 7.78 9.03 5.20
CA ILE A 14 8.88 8.99 4.22
C ILE A 14 9.40 10.39 3.92
N SER A 15 10.71 10.52 3.65
CA SER A 15 11.29 11.82 3.30
C SER A 15 10.77 12.34 1.95
N LEU A 16 10.83 13.65 1.75
CA LEU A 16 10.48 14.27 0.46
C LEU A 16 11.36 13.77 -0.69
N GLU A 17 12.63 13.49 -0.41
CA GLU A 17 13.56 12.92 -1.38
C GLU A 17 13.12 11.52 -1.81
N LEU A 18 12.84 10.63 -0.84
CA LEU A 18 12.36 9.29 -1.12
C LEU A 18 11.05 9.33 -1.90
N ARG A 19 10.10 10.17 -1.49
CA ARG A 19 8.84 10.36 -2.21
C ARG A 19 9.06 10.80 -3.65
N GLY A 20 9.92 11.80 -3.87
CA GLY A 20 10.25 12.31 -5.21
C GLY A 20 10.90 11.24 -6.09
N ARG A 21 11.78 10.41 -5.51
CA ARG A 21 12.42 9.30 -6.22
C ARG A 21 11.42 8.22 -6.62
N LEU A 22 10.59 7.75 -5.68
CA LEU A 22 9.54 6.74 -5.95
C LEU A 22 8.57 7.22 -7.03
N THR A 23 8.10 8.47 -6.92
CA THR A 23 7.22 9.10 -7.90
C THR A 23 7.86 9.12 -9.29
N SER A 24 9.12 9.54 -9.37
CA SER A 24 9.86 9.63 -10.64
C SER A 24 10.12 8.26 -11.28
N GLN A 25 10.36 7.22 -10.47
CA GLN A 25 10.52 5.86 -10.96
C GLN A 25 9.17 5.30 -11.46
N LEU A 26 8.09 5.51 -10.72
CA LEU A 26 6.76 5.05 -11.09
C LEU A 26 6.30 5.63 -12.44
N ILE A 27 6.55 6.93 -12.68
CA ILE A 27 6.24 7.58 -13.96
C ILE A 27 7.04 6.96 -15.13
N LYS A 28 8.30 6.56 -14.89
CA LYS A 28 9.15 5.96 -15.93
C LYS A 28 8.66 4.57 -16.31
N GLU A 29 8.21 3.78 -15.35
CA GLU A 29 7.73 2.40 -15.57
C GLU A 29 6.30 2.35 -16.14
N HIS A 30 5.49 3.38 -15.88
CA HIS A 30 4.08 3.42 -16.29
C HIS A 30 3.81 4.55 -17.29
N ALA A 31 3.93 4.23 -18.58
CA ALA A 31 3.62 5.18 -19.65
C ALA A 31 2.20 5.76 -19.52
N GLY A 32 2.10 7.09 -19.57
CA GLY A 32 0.83 7.83 -19.44
C GLY A 32 0.43 8.19 -18.01
N MET A 33 1.20 7.76 -17.00
CA MET A 33 0.97 8.20 -15.62
C MET A 33 1.38 9.66 -15.43
N THR A 34 0.49 10.45 -14.81
CA THR A 34 0.79 11.85 -14.51
C THR A 34 1.58 11.99 -13.21
N GLY A 35 2.28 13.12 -13.05
CA GLY A 35 3.02 13.40 -11.81
C GLY A 35 2.14 13.45 -10.57
N ASP A 36 0.96 14.08 -10.66
CA ASP A 36 -0.01 14.15 -9.56
C ASP A 36 -0.53 12.76 -9.17
N GLU A 37 -0.88 11.94 -10.16
CA GLU A 37 -1.32 10.56 -9.94
C GLU A 37 -0.24 9.72 -9.26
N ALA A 38 1.01 9.83 -9.71
CA ALA A 38 2.13 9.09 -9.13
C ALA A 38 2.38 9.47 -7.65
N VAL A 39 2.31 10.77 -7.31
CA VAL A 39 2.42 11.23 -5.92
C VAL A 39 1.28 10.64 -5.08
N ARG A 40 0.04 10.72 -5.56
CA ARG A 40 -1.14 10.16 -4.86
C ARG A 40 -0.99 8.65 -4.65
N ILE A 41 -0.47 7.91 -5.63
CA ILE A 41 -0.23 6.46 -5.51
C ILE A 41 0.81 6.16 -4.42
N VAL A 42 1.95 6.85 -4.43
CA VAL A 42 3.01 6.66 -3.41
C VAL A 42 2.48 6.96 -2.02
N ASP A 43 1.72 8.06 -1.86
CA ASP A 43 1.16 8.46 -0.57
C ASP A 43 0.15 7.44 -0.04
N GLN A 44 -0.74 6.93 -0.90
CA GLN A 44 -1.70 5.89 -0.53
C GLN A 44 -1.00 4.56 -0.19
N ALA A 45 0.10 4.21 -0.87
CA ALA A 45 0.88 3.00 -0.56
C ALA A 45 1.53 3.08 0.82
N VAL A 46 2.14 4.22 1.16
CA VAL A 46 2.73 4.44 2.50
C VAL A 46 1.66 4.43 3.58
N ALA A 47 0.51 5.07 3.35
CA ALA A 47 -0.62 5.04 4.27
C ALA A 47 -1.18 3.62 4.47
N TYR A 48 -1.26 2.84 3.39
CA TYR A 48 -1.66 1.43 3.43
C TYR A 48 -0.70 0.60 4.29
N LEU A 49 0.61 0.71 4.07
CA LEU A 49 1.62 -0.01 4.85
C LEU A 49 1.57 0.36 6.34
N LYS A 50 1.40 1.64 6.66
CA LYS A 50 1.22 2.06 8.06
C LYS A 50 -0.05 1.48 8.67
N THR A 51 -1.15 1.47 7.92
CA THR A 51 -2.43 0.91 8.37
C THR A 51 -2.32 -0.58 8.64
N CYS A 52 -1.64 -1.31 7.75
CA CYS A 52 -1.27 -2.70 7.94
C CYS A 52 -0.55 -2.95 9.27
N THR A 53 0.47 -2.14 9.57
CA THR A 53 1.22 -2.22 10.83
C THR A 53 0.35 -1.93 12.05
N ASP A 54 -0.55 -0.94 11.95
CA ASP A 54 -1.41 -0.53 13.06
C ASP A 54 -2.54 -1.50 13.36
N ASN A 55 -2.80 -2.45 12.46
CA ASN A 55 -3.91 -3.41 12.56
C ASN A 55 -3.37 -4.85 12.44
N PRO A 56 -2.49 -5.31 13.35
CA PRO A 56 -1.92 -6.64 13.26
C PRO A 56 -3.03 -7.71 13.36
N GLY A 57 -2.94 -8.73 12.51
CA GLY A 57 -3.92 -9.82 12.42
C GLY A 57 -5.17 -9.51 11.60
N VAL A 58 -5.32 -8.28 11.09
CA VAL A 58 -6.39 -7.94 10.14
C VAL A 58 -5.87 -8.19 8.72
N HIS A 59 -6.59 -8.99 7.95
CA HIS A 59 -6.25 -9.22 6.56
C HIS A 59 -6.64 -8.01 5.70
N LEU A 60 -5.65 -7.14 5.45
CA LEU A 60 -5.79 -5.97 4.59
C LEU A 60 -5.14 -6.20 3.23
N ARG A 61 -5.66 -5.48 2.23
CA ARG A 61 -5.25 -5.59 0.83
C ARG A 61 -5.23 -4.22 0.15
N PRO A 62 -4.23 -3.92 -0.70
CA PRO A 62 -4.23 -2.69 -1.48
C PRO A 62 -5.18 -2.79 -2.68
N SER A 63 -5.59 -1.65 -3.23
CA SER A 63 -6.12 -1.62 -4.60
C SER A 63 -4.98 -1.82 -5.60
N GLN A 64 -5.30 -2.15 -6.85
CA GLN A 64 -4.29 -2.34 -7.89
C GLN A 64 -3.39 -1.10 -8.07
N ARG A 65 -3.96 0.11 -8.05
CA ARG A 65 -3.19 1.35 -8.20
C ARG A 65 -2.25 1.58 -7.01
N VAL A 66 -2.71 1.28 -5.80
CA VAL A 66 -1.90 1.43 -4.58
C VAL A 66 -0.80 0.37 -4.52
N ASP A 67 -1.07 -0.83 -5.01
CA ASP A 67 -0.09 -1.92 -5.10
C ASP A 67 1.09 -1.57 -6.03
N LEU A 68 0.84 -0.80 -7.11
CA LEU A 68 1.94 -0.25 -7.94
C LEU A 68 2.93 0.60 -7.13
N GLY A 69 2.40 1.43 -6.22
CA GLY A 69 3.23 2.23 -5.32
C GLY A 69 4.03 1.37 -4.35
N TRP A 70 3.42 0.29 -3.82
CA TRP A 70 4.12 -0.64 -2.95
C TRP A 70 5.22 -1.42 -3.68
N HIS A 71 4.93 -1.94 -4.89
CA HIS A 71 5.93 -2.56 -5.74
C HIS A 71 7.11 -1.63 -6.00
N GLN A 72 6.84 -0.37 -6.37
CA GLN A 72 7.90 0.59 -6.61
C GLN A 72 8.74 0.87 -5.36
N PHE A 73 8.13 0.85 -4.17
CA PHE A 73 8.84 1.01 -2.92
C PHE A 73 9.75 -0.19 -2.62
N ILE A 74 9.28 -1.42 -2.78
CA ILE A 74 10.08 -2.64 -2.56
C ILE A 74 11.35 -2.66 -3.43
N LEU A 75 11.29 -2.13 -4.66
CA LEU A 75 12.46 -2.02 -5.53
C LEU A 75 13.56 -1.08 -4.99
N ASN A 76 13.24 -0.18 -4.06
CA ASN A 76 14.20 0.63 -3.33
C ASN A 76 14.54 -0.07 -2.00
N THR A 77 15.20 -1.22 -2.11
CA THR A 77 15.30 -2.21 -1.02
C THR A 77 15.90 -1.68 0.28
N VAL A 78 16.89 -0.77 0.21
CA VAL A 78 17.50 -0.15 1.40
C VAL A 78 16.47 0.71 2.13
N ASP A 79 15.86 1.67 1.44
CA ASP A 79 14.85 2.55 2.03
C ASP A 79 13.61 1.80 2.50
N TYR A 80 13.23 0.73 1.77
CA TYR A 80 12.10 -0.10 2.15
C TYR A 80 12.37 -0.88 3.44
N ALA A 81 13.57 -1.45 3.58
CA ALA A 81 13.97 -2.14 4.81
C ALA A 81 14.03 -1.17 6.00
N GLU A 82 14.62 0.02 5.81
CA GLU A 82 14.67 1.07 6.84
C GLU A 82 13.28 1.58 7.23
N PHE A 83 12.39 1.76 6.25
CA PHE A 83 10.99 2.11 6.49
C PHE A 83 10.30 1.04 7.32
N CYS A 84 10.41 -0.23 6.93
CA CYS A 84 9.78 -1.34 7.62
C CYS A 84 10.24 -1.45 9.08
N GLU A 85 11.55 -1.36 9.32
CA GLU A 85 12.10 -1.37 10.67
C GLU A 85 11.59 -0.20 11.51
N ARG A 86 11.65 1.02 10.96
CA ARG A 86 11.24 2.23 11.68
C ARG A 86 9.74 2.28 11.97
N VAL A 87 8.92 1.80 11.05
CA VAL A 87 7.45 1.93 11.12
C VAL A 87 6.81 0.73 11.80
N ALA A 88 7.30 -0.48 11.53
CA ALA A 88 6.72 -1.73 12.00
C ALA A 88 7.60 -2.51 12.99
N GLY A 89 8.91 -2.27 13.00
CA GLY A 89 9.87 -3.08 13.77
C GLY A 89 10.09 -4.47 13.18
N TYR A 90 9.65 -4.71 11.93
CA TYR A 90 9.87 -5.94 11.17
C TYR A 90 9.70 -5.67 9.68
N PHE A 91 10.29 -6.53 8.84
CA PHE A 91 10.14 -6.44 7.39
C PHE A 91 8.70 -6.78 6.96
N ILE A 92 8.03 -5.85 6.28
CA ILE A 92 6.69 -6.10 5.73
C ILE A 92 6.85 -6.88 4.44
N HIS A 93 6.59 -8.19 4.49
CA HIS A 93 6.67 -9.04 3.30
C HIS A 93 5.48 -8.76 2.37
N HIS A 94 5.78 -8.62 1.08
CA HIS A 94 4.78 -8.67 0.02
C HIS A 94 4.65 -10.10 -0.45
N VAL A 95 3.43 -10.62 -0.42
CA VAL A 95 3.10 -11.95 -0.92
C VAL A 95 2.12 -11.77 -2.08
N PRO A 96 2.53 -12.07 -3.32
CA PRO A 96 1.60 -12.14 -4.43
C PRO A 96 0.56 -13.20 -4.11
N ASP A 97 -0.68 -12.79 -3.95
CA ASP A 97 -1.77 -13.71 -3.63
C ASP A 97 -2.31 -14.30 -4.94
N GLU A 98 -2.47 -15.63 -5.00
CA GLU A 98 -3.12 -16.35 -6.12
C GLU A 98 -4.58 -15.94 -6.34
N PHE A 99 -5.11 -15.08 -5.46
CA PHE A 99 -6.43 -14.48 -5.58
C PHE A 99 -6.57 -13.73 -6.90
N THR A 100 -7.09 -14.46 -7.88
CA THR A 100 -7.81 -13.89 -9.01
C THR A 100 -8.85 -12.94 -8.42
N LEU A 101 -8.87 -11.67 -8.87
CA LEU A 101 -10.04 -10.83 -8.67
C LEU A 101 -11.27 -11.70 -8.92
N PRO A 102 -12.31 -11.66 -8.06
CA PRO A 102 -13.52 -12.41 -8.32
C PRO A 102 -13.89 -12.11 -9.76
N ARG A 103 -14.27 -13.11 -10.57
CA ARG A 103 -14.77 -12.86 -11.94
C ARG A 103 -16.05 -11.97 -11.96
N GLY A 104 -16.43 -11.41 -10.81
CA GLY A 104 -17.47 -10.40 -10.62
C GLY A 104 -16.96 -9.00 -10.93
N GLY A 105 -17.90 -8.10 -11.16
CA GLY A 105 -17.64 -6.74 -11.61
C GLY A 105 -17.10 -5.83 -10.51
N SER A 106 -17.26 -4.53 -10.70
CA SER A 106 -16.75 -3.51 -9.78
C SER A 106 -17.30 -3.64 -8.35
N ALA A 107 -18.48 -4.25 -8.14
CA ALA A 107 -19.09 -4.38 -6.83
C ALA A 107 -18.34 -5.34 -5.89
N GLU A 108 -17.86 -6.47 -6.42
CA GLU A 108 -17.10 -7.46 -5.66
C GLU A 108 -15.72 -6.92 -5.25
N THR A 109 -15.06 -6.17 -6.13
CA THR A 109 -13.79 -5.47 -5.83
C THR A 109 -13.99 -4.45 -4.70
N VAL A 110 -15.05 -3.64 -4.75
CA VAL A 110 -15.36 -2.67 -3.69
C VAL A 110 -15.56 -3.38 -2.35
N LYS A 111 -16.31 -4.49 -2.34
CA LYS A 111 -16.53 -5.29 -1.12
C LYS A 111 -15.23 -5.87 -0.57
N ALA A 112 -14.33 -6.33 -1.44
CA ALA A 112 -13.04 -6.89 -1.04
C ALA A 112 -12.08 -5.85 -0.45
N LEU A 113 -12.12 -4.61 -0.96
CA LEU A 113 -11.26 -3.51 -0.49
C LEU A 113 -11.84 -2.72 0.69
N ALA A 114 -13.14 -2.86 0.95
CA ALA A 114 -13.83 -2.12 2.01
C ALA A 114 -13.15 -2.25 3.40
N PRO A 115 -12.70 -3.44 3.87
CA PRO A 115 -12.00 -3.55 5.14
C PRO A 115 -10.75 -2.68 5.21
N THR A 116 -9.95 -2.63 4.13
CA THR A 116 -8.76 -1.78 4.05
C THR A 116 -9.11 -0.31 4.08
N VAL A 117 -10.10 0.10 3.28
CA VAL A 117 -10.51 1.50 3.20
C VAL A 117 -11.04 2.00 4.55
N GLU A 118 -11.82 1.18 5.26
CA GLU A 118 -12.30 1.51 6.60
C GLU A 118 -11.17 1.53 7.64
N ALA A 119 -10.23 0.59 7.58
CA ALA A 119 -9.07 0.58 8.47
C ALA A 119 -8.20 1.84 8.25
N MET A 120 -7.97 2.25 7.01
CA MET A 120 -7.22 3.48 6.70
C MET A 120 -7.91 4.72 7.25
N ARG A 121 -9.25 4.81 7.09
CA ARG A 121 -10.05 5.91 7.66
C ARG A 121 -10.01 5.92 9.18
N ALA A 122 -10.12 4.76 9.83
CA ALA A 122 -9.99 4.61 11.28
C ALA A 122 -8.58 4.99 11.77
N SER A 123 -7.55 4.66 10.97
CA SER A 123 -6.17 5.13 11.13
C SER A 123 -5.98 6.60 10.73
N GLY A 124 -7.05 7.32 10.38
CA GLY A 124 -7.08 8.77 10.18
C GLY A 124 -6.41 9.23 8.89
N PHE A 125 -6.12 8.30 7.98
CA PHE A 125 -5.63 8.64 6.65
C PHE A 125 -6.78 9.08 5.75
N LYS A 126 -6.51 10.09 4.92
CA LYS A 126 -7.41 10.46 3.83
C LYS A 126 -7.31 9.43 2.73
N VAL A 127 -8.41 8.73 2.46
CA VAL A 127 -8.49 7.73 1.38
C VAL A 127 -8.83 8.41 0.07
N ASP A 128 -8.03 8.16 -0.95
CA ASP A 128 -8.26 8.63 -2.31
C ASP A 128 -9.26 7.73 -3.04
N ALA A 129 -10.52 8.18 -3.15
CA ALA A 129 -11.58 7.36 -3.74
C ALA A 129 -11.28 6.92 -5.18
N GLU A 130 -10.56 7.72 -5.97
CA GLU A 130 -10.24 7.37 -7.35
C GLU A 130 -9.31 6.17 -7.38
N LEU A 131 -8.22 6.20 -6.61
CA LEU A 131 -7.22 5.13 -6.57
C LEU A 131 -7.72 3.84 -5.92
N TRP A 132 -8.68 3.94 -5.00
CA TRP A 132 -9.24 2.78 -4.30
C TRP A 132 -10.48 2.19 -4.99
N MET A 133 -11.13 2.93 -5.88
CA MET A 133 -12.34 2.49 -6.60
C MET A 133 -12.14 2.35 -8.11
N THR A 134 -10.91 2.53 -8.64
CA THR A 134 -10.67 2.37 -10.08
C THR A 134 -10.94 0.93 -10.50
N LYS A 135 -11.61 0.76 -11.65
CA LYS A 135 -11.72 -0.53 -12.33
C LYS A 135 -10.32 -1.13 -12.49
N ALA A 136 -10.24 -2.46 -12.36
CA ALA A 136 -9.04 -3.21 -12.72
C ALA A 136 -8.60 -2.76 -14.14
N GLY A 137 -7.50 -2.03 -14.20
CA GLY A 137 -6.81 -1.79 -15.45
C GLY A 137 -5.97 -3.03 -15.74
N ASP A 138 -5.71 -3.32 -17.01
CA ASP A 138 -4.83 -4.41 -17.40
C ASP A 138 -3.38 -4.05 -17.05
N CYS A 139 -3.03 -4.17 -15.76
CA CYS A 139 -1.63 -4.24 -15.37
C CYS A 139 -1.16 -5.65 -15.70
N THR A 140 -0.32 -5.76 -16.73
CA THR A 140 0.28 -7.02 -17.20
C THR A 140 1.22 -7.67 -16.19
N GLN A 141 1.48 -7.01 -15.05
CA GLN A 141 2.25 -7.55 -13.92
C GLN A 141 1.37 -7.91 -12.70
N CYS A 142 0.07 -7.60 -12.72
CA CYS A 142 -0.86 -7.91 -11.62
C CYS A 142 -1.77 -9.09 -11.96
N HIS A 143 -1.21 -10.21 -12.42
CA HIS A 143 -2.02 -11.40 -12.73
C HIS A 143 -2.61 -12.10 -11.49
N SER A 144 -2.24 -11.68 -10.28
CA SER A 144 -2.64 -12.32 -9.03
C SER A 144 -2.80 -11.24 -7.97
N GLY A 145 -4.04 -10.96 -7.54
CA GLY A 145 -4.38 -9.81 -6.72
C GLY A 145 -3.79 -9.90 -5.32
N CYS A 146 -2.72 -9.14 -5.08
CA CYS A 146 -1.85 -9.16 -3.90
C CYS A 146 -2.55 -8.90 -2.56
N THR A 147 -2.18 -9.69 -1.54
CA THR A 147 -2.66 -9.52 -0.16
C THR A 147 -1.58 -9.86 0.86
N ASN A 148 -1.81 -9.38 2.10
CA ASN A 148 -1.09 -9.63 3.34
C ASN A 148 -0.12 -8.52 3.77
N CYS A 149 -0.38 -8.02 4.98
CA CYS A 149 0.62 -7.47 5.87
C CYS A 149 0.44 -8.14 7.24
N GLY A 150 1.49 -8.78 7.76
CA GLY A 150 1.55 -9.12 9.19
C GLY A 150 1.41 -10.59 9.58
N GLN A 151 2.02 -11.53 8.84
CA GLN A 151 2.36 -12.83 9.43
C GLN A 151 3.87 -12.91 9.65
N GLY A 152 4.27 -12.59 10.88
CA GLY A 152 5.41 -13.23 11.52
C GLY A 152 4.89 -14.46 12.24
N ASP A 153 4.70 -15.57 11.52
CA ASP A 153 4.30 -16.86 12.08
C ASP A 153 5.50 -17.68 12.58
N GLY A 154 6.65 -17.03 12.82
CA GLY A 154 7.73 -17.58 13.63
C GLY A 154 8.28 -18.92 13.12
N LYS A 155 8.06 -19.26 11.85
CA LYS A 155 8.59 -20.48 11.25
C LYS A 155 9.87 -20.15 10.48
N PRO A 156 11.01 -20.77 10.82
CA PRO A 156 12.21 -20.63 10.02
C PRO A 156 11.99 -21.37 8.70
N ASN A 157 12.14 -20.64 7.60
CA ASN A 157 12.35 -21.13 6.23
C ASN A 157 11.55 -22.37 5.80
N CYS A 158 10.46 -22.16 5.06
CA CYS A 158 10.05 -22.96 3.91
C CYS A 158 9.13 -22.11 3.02
#